data_AF-A0A949K9F7-F1
#
_entry.id   AF-A0A949K9F7-F1
#
_cell.length_a   1.000
_cell.length_b   1.000
_cell.length_c   1.000
_cell.angle_alpha   90.00
_cell.angle_beta   90.00
_cell.angle_gamma   90.00
#
_symmetry.space_group_name_H-M   'P 1'
#
loop_
_entity.id
_entity.type
_entity.pdbx_description
1 polymer ?
#
loop_
_entity_poly.entity_id
_entity_poly.type
_entity_poly.pdbx_seq_one_letter_code
_entity_poly.pdbx_strand_id
1 'polypeptide(L)'
;MNFNSVRTGIIALAFGIAGNGFFAIGAHAEEFSFTATNTTGTAITEVLVSENKSDWGYFDIGSGIKPGVTVNLVWDQSTNSDKCEQWVKAVFADGSESEPAKFDFCEDGLELDL
;
A
#
# COMPACT_ATOMS: atom_id res chain seq x y z
N MET A 1 -22.19 22.68 -77.20
CA MET A 1 -20.72 22.77 -77.24
C MET A 1 -20.23 23.09 -75.84
N ASN A 2 -19.39 22.19 -75.30
CA ASN A 2 -18.40 22.27 -74.20
C ASN A 2 -18.48 23.46 -73.21
N PHE A 3 -18.33 23.26 -71.89
CA PHE A 3 -17.10 22.75 -71.28
C PHE A 3 -17.29 22.11 -69.89
N ASN A 4 -16.60 20.97 -69.75
CA ASN A 4 -15.77 20.50 -68.63
C ASN A 4 -16.37 20.28 -67.24
N SER A 5 -16.59 18.99 -66.99
CA SER A 5 -16.41 18.29 -65.73
C SER A 5 -15.15 18.74 -64.97
N VAL A 6 -15.35 19.45 -63.86
CA VAL A 6 -14.31 19.59 -62.84
C VAL A 6 -14.37 18.34 -61.97
N ARG A 7 -13.38 17.46 -62.15
CA ARG A 7 -13.07 16.39 -61.21
C ARG A 7 -12.60 17.04 -59.92
N THR A 8 -13.50 17.19 -58.96
CA THR A 8 -13.14 17.55 -57.59
C THR A 8 -12.40 16.36 -56.99
N GLY A 9 -11.07 16.42 -57.02
CA GLY A 9 -10.21 15.48 -56.33
C GLY A 9 -10.54 15.51 -54.84
N ILE A 10 -10.92 14.36 -54.30
CA ILE A 10 -11.06 14.14 -52.87
C ILE A 10 -9.65 14.20 -52.29
N ILE A 11 -9.26 15.35 -51.77
CA ILE A 11 -8.08 15.47 -50.91
C ILE A 11 -8.46 14.75 -49.60
N ALA A 12 -7.81 13.61 -49.37
CA ALA A 12 -7.89 12.89 -48.11
C ALA A 12 -7.39 13.81 -46.99
N LEU A 13 -8.31 14.36 -46.20
CA LEU A 13 -8.00 14.84 -44.85
C LEU A 13 -7.71 13.61 -44.01
N ALA A 14 -6.43 13.32 -43.82
CA ALA A 14 -5.98 12.35 -42.84
C ALA A 14 -6.50 12.79 -41.46
N PHE A 15 -7.53 12.11 -40.97
CA PHE A 15 -7.91 12.15 -39.56
C PHE A 15 -6.79 11.49 -38.76
N GLY A 16 -5.80 12.28 -38.36
CA GLY A 16 -4.83 11.90 -37.34
C GLY A 16 -5.46 12.00 -35.96
N ILE A 17 -6.48 11.18 -35.67
CA ILE A 17 -6.83 10.91 -34.28
C ILE A 17 -5.94 9.76 -33.85
N ALA A 18 -4.72 10.08 -33.39
CA ALA A 18 -3.92 9.18 -32.59
C ALA A 18 -4.59 9.03 -31.21
N GLY A 19 -5.80 8.46 -31.21
CA GLY A 19 -6.54 8.05 -30.03
C GLY A 19 -6.21 6.59 -29.78
N ASN A 20 -5.11 6.32 -29.11
CA ASN A 20 -4.85 5.01 -28.54
C ASN A 20 -4.29 5.18 -27.14
N GLY A 21 -5.17 4.89 -26.18
CA GLY A 21 -4.81 4.45 -24.85
C GLY A 21 -4.10 5.48 -23.99
N PHE A 22 -4.86 6.40 -23.39
CA PHE A 22 -4.55 6.75 -22.01
C PHE A 22 -4.69 5.45 -21.23
N PHE A 23 -3.58 4.71 -21.06
CA PHE A 23 -3.52 3.64 -20.09
C PHE A 23 -3.70 4.34 -18.74
N ALA A 24 -4.95 4.38 -18.26
CA ALA A 24 -5.18 4.45 -16.85
C ALA A 24 -4.54 3.17 -16.29
N ILE A 25 -3.25 3.27 -15.93
CA ILE A 25 -2.68 2.39 -14.93
C ILE A 25 -3.54 2.70 -13.72
N GLY A 26 -4.57 1.90 -13.50
CA GLY A 26 -5.18 1.84 -12.21
C GLY A 26 -4.02 1.53 -11.28
N ALA A 27 -3.63 2.51 -10.46
CA ALA A 27 -2.97 2.16 -9.23
C ALA A 27 -4.02 1.33 -8.50
N HIS A 28 -3.96 0.01 -8.70
CA HIS A 28 -4.42 -0.93 -7.71
C HIS A 28 -3.55 -0.55 -6.54
N ALA A 29 -4.11 0.30 -5.67
CA ALA A 29 -3.56 0.35 -4.36
C ALA A 29 -3.68 -1.11 -3.89
N GLU A 30 -2.60 -1.65 -3.39
CA GLU A 30 -2.53 -3.03 -2.91
C GLU A 30 -2.66 -2.90 -1.39
N GLU A 31 -3.71 -3.50 -0.80
CA GLU A 31 -3.87 -3.51 0.66
C GLU A 31 -2.91 -4.58 1.15
N PHE A 32 -1.80 -4.18 1.77
CA PHE A 32 -0.87 -5.14 2.33
C PHE A 32 -1.41 -5.56 3.70
N SER A 33 -1.61 -6.88 3.88
CA SER A 33 -1.98 -7.45 5.16
C SER A 33 -0.90 -8.37 5.67
N PHE A 34 -0.62 -8.28 6.96
CA PHE A 34 0.36 -9.12 7.63
C PHE A 34 -0.20 -9.60 8.95
N THR A 35 0.27 -10.77 9.39
CA THR A 35 -0.17 -11.32 10.67
C THR A 35 0.79 -10.91 11.76
N ALA A 36 0.26 -10.61 12.93
CA ALA A 36 1.05 -10.32 14.13
C ALA A 36 0.63 -11.27 15.25
N THR A 37 1.59 -12.03 15.77
CA THR A 37 1.39 -12.96 16.89
C THR A 37 2.06 -12.43 18.13
N ASN A 38 1.30 -12.26 19.21
CA ASN A 38 1.87 -11.93 20.52
C ASN A 38 2.42 -13.21 21.17
N THR A 39 3.73 -13.38 21.13
CA THR A 39 4.42 -14.54 21.70
C THR A 39 4.75 -14.36 23.19
N THR A 40 4.49 -13.19 23.74
CA THR A 40 4.80 -12.81 25.11
C THR A 40 3.68 -13.17 26.09
N GLY A 41 3.98 -13.04 27.39
CA GLY A 41 3.00 -13.21 28.48
C GLY A 41 2.16 -11.95 28.77
N THR A 42 2.44 -10.82 28.12
CA THR A 42 1.80 -9.52 28.38
C THR A 42 0.99 -9.09 27.16
N ALA A 43 -0.20 -8.53 27.36
CA ALA A 43 -1.00 -8.05 26.24
C ALA A 43 -0.30 -6.87 25.53
N ILE A 44 -0.39 -6.84 24.20
CA ILE A 44 0.04 -5.69 23.38
C ILE A 44 -1.14 -4.72 23.29
N THR A 45 -0.90 -3.47 23.62
CA THR A 45 -1.90 -2.39 23.59
C THR A 45 -1.77 -1.50 22.38
N GLU A 46 -0.58 -1.40 21.79
CA GLU A 46 -0.32 -0.62 20.57
C GLU A 46 0.72 -1.34 19.71
N VAL A 47 0.56 -1.28 18.39
CA VAL A 47 1.61 -1.66 17.42
C VAL A 47 1.98 -0.41 16.65
N LEU A 48 3.26 -0.07 16.70
CA LEU A 48 3.80 1.18 16.18
C LEU A 48 4.62 0.93 14.93
N VAL A 49 4.60 1.88 14.00
CA VAL A 49 5.36 1.79 12.76
C VAL A 49 6.07 3.09 12.40
N SER A 50 7.27 3.00 11.82
CA SER A 50 8.10 4.16 11.51
C SER A 50 9.08 3.91 10.37
N GLU A 51 9.23 4.89 9.48
CA GLU A 51 10.28 4.89 8.45
C GLU A 51 11.68 5.17 9.02
N ASN A 52 11.76 5.90 10.14
CA ASN A 52 12.98 6.57 10.59
C ASN A 52 13.33 6.33 12.08
N LYS A 53 12.57 5.50 12.78
CA LYS A 53 12.64 5.22 14.23
C LYS A 53 12.43 6.43 15.16
N SER A 54 11.98 7.55 14.63
CA SER A 54 11.82 8.80 15.37
C SER A 54 10.35 9.24 15.40
N ASP A 55 9.69 9.22 14.26
CA ASP A 55 8.26 9.52 14.11
C ASP A 55 7.50 8.19 13.99
N TRP A 56 6.52 7.97 14.85
CA TRP A 56 5.79 6.70 14.95
C TRP A 56 4.30 6.88 14.65
N GLY A 57 3.81 6.12 13.68
CA GLY A 57 2.39 5.87 13.46
C GLY A 57 1.90 4.64 14.23
N TYR A 58 0.61 4.35 14.12
CA TYR A 58 -0.07 3.29 14.87
C TYR A 58 -0.90 2.43 13.92
N PHE A 59 -0.88 1.12 14.12
CA PHE A 59 -1.89 0.23 13.54
C PHE A 59 -3.13 0.19 14.41
N ASP A 60 -4.30 0.08 13.77
CA ASP A 60 -5.53 -0.25 14.48
C ASP A 60 -5.55 -1.74 14.83
N ILE A 61 -5.45 -2.02 16.13
CA ILE A 61 -5.50 -3.37 16.69
C ILE A 61 -6.73 -3.57 17.60
N GLY A 62 -7.70 -2.65 17.53
CA GLY A 62 -8.89 -2.63 18.38
C GLY A 62 -8.55 -2.60 19.87
N SER A 63 -8.98 -3.62 20.62
CA SER A 63 -8.74 -3.71 22.06
C SER A 63 -7.34 -4.21 22.46
N GLY A 64 -6.44 -4.42 21.50
CA GLY A 64 -5.12 -5.00 21.71
C GLY A 64 -5.04 -6.50 21.43
N ILE A 65 -3.81 -7.03 21.48
CA ILE A 65 -3.48 -8.42 21.14
C ILE A 65 -3.11 -9.16 22.42
N LYS A 66 -3.97 -10.10 22.84
CA LYS A 66 -3.73 -10.92 24.03
C LYS A 66 -2.55 -11.90 23.83
N PRO A 67 -1.93 -12.39 24.92
CA PRO A 67 -0.92 -13.44 24.85
C PRO A 67 -1.38 -14.64 24.01
N GLY A 68 -0.53 -15.08 23.08
CA GLY A 68 -0.76 -16.22 22.19
C GLY A 68 -1.80 -15.99 21.09
N VAL A 69 -2.28 -14.76 20.91
CA VAL A 69 -3.24 -14.42 19.86
C VAL A 69 -2.52 -13.87 18.64
N THR A 70 -2.96 -14.32 17.47
CA THR A 70 -2.59 -13.79 16.16
C THR A 70 -3.71 -12.89 15.63
N VAL A 71 -3.36 -11.72 15.14
CA VAL A 71 -4.29 -10.80 14.46
C VAL A 71 -3.78 -10.47 13.07
N ASN A 72 -4.68 -10.04 12.18
CA ASN A 72 -4.34 -9.52 10.87
C ASN A 72 -4.29 -8.00 10.94
N LEU A 73 -3.12 -7.42 10.64
CA LEU A 73 -2.91 -5.99 10.55
C LEU A 73 -2.98 -5.59 9.08
N VAL A 74 -3.70 -4.51 8.80
CA VAL A 74 -3.89 -3.99 7.44
C VAL A 74 -3.11 -2.69 7.32
N TRP A 75 -2.22 -2.63 6.33
CA TRP A 75 -1.53 -1.41 5.95
C TRP A 75 -2.42 -0.56 5.05
N ASP A 76 -2.70 0.65 5.52
CA ASP A 76 -3.34 1.74 4.80
C ASP A 76 -2.80 1.92 3.38
N GLN A 77 -3.57 1.65 2.34
CA GLN A 77 -3.20 2.03 0.97
C GLN A 77 -2.87 3.51 0.78
N SER A 78 -3.50 4.39 1.57
CA SER A 78 -3.22 5.82 1.57
C SER A 78 -1.82 6.14 2.09
N THR A 79 -1.18 5.19 2.78
CA THR A 79 0.23 5.24 3.21
C THR A 79 1.18 4.51 2.24
N ASN A 80 0.71 4.04 1.07
CA ASN A 80 1.57 3.38 0.06
C ASN A 80 2.59 4.31 -0.64
N SER A 81 2.56 5.62 -0.35
CA SER A 81 3.65 6.53 -0.71
C SER A 81 4.86 6.43 0.23
N ASP A 82 4.71 5.73 1.36
CA ASP A 82 5.75 5.50 2.34
C ASP A 82 6.66 4.36 1.88
N LYS A 83 7.89 4.31 2.40
CA LYS A 83 8.85 3.27 2.03
C LYS A 83 8.31 1.89 2.41
N CYS A 84 8.53 0.89 1.55
CA CYS A 84 8.20 -0.52 1.86
C CYS A 84 8.87 -1.00 3.16
N GLU A 85 10.10 -0.57 3.37
CA GLU A 85 10.91 -0.89 4.53
C GLU A 85 10.55 -0.03 5.73
N GLN A 86 9.95 -0.65 6.74
CA GLN A 86 9.41 0.02 7.91
C GLN A 86 9.92 -0.63 9.19
N TRP A 87 10.01 0.14 10.26
CA TRP A 87 10.32 -0.37 11.59
C TRP A 87 9.03 -0.55 12.38
N VAL A 88 8.84 -1.72 12.97
CA VAL A 88 7.68 -2.04 13.80
C VAL A 88 8.14 -2.35 15.22
N LYS A 89 7.37 -1.87 16.21
CA LYS A 89 7.52 -2.24 17.62
C LYS A 89 6.16 -2.36 18.29
N ALA A 90 6.11 -3.10 19.39
CA ALA A 90 4.92 -3.25 20.23
C ALA A 90 5.05 -2.43 21.52
N VAL A 91 3.92 -1.92 22.01
CA VAL A 91 3.76 -1.39 23.37
C VAL A 91 2.93 -2.39 24.17
N PHE A 92 3.45 -2.81 25.31
CA PHE A 92 2.82 -3.78 26.19
C PHE A 92 1.98 -3.10 27.26
N ALA A 93 1.00 -3.84 27.81
CA ALA A 93 0.09 -3.34 28.85
C ALA A 93 0.79 -2.94 30.16
N ASP A 94 2.03 -3.35 30.38
CA ASP A 94 2.87 -2.93 31.50
C ASP A 94 3.64 -1.61 31.23
N GLY A 95 3.47 -1.04 30.04
CA GLY A 95 4.12 0.19 29.58
C GLY A 95 5.52 0.00 29.00
N SER A 96 6.01 -1.25 28.91
CA SER A 96 7.26 -1.54 28.20
C SER A 96 7.07 -1.57 26.68
N GLU A 97 8.17 -1.41 25.95
CA GLU A 97 8.19 -1.48 24.48
C GLU A 97 9.12 -2.59 24.01
N SER A 98 8.79 -3.23 22.89
CA SER A 98 9.69 -4.18 22.22
C SER A 98 10.85 -3.45 21.53
N GLU A 99 11.93 -4.18 21.24
CA GLU A 99 12.93 -3.66 20.31
C GLU A 99 12.31 -3.48 18.91
N PRO A 100 12.63 -2.38 18.19
CA PRO A 100 12.15 -2.20 16.82
C PRO A 100 12.77 -3.20 15.86
N ALA A 101 11.93 -3.94 15.15
CA ALA A 101 12.32 -4.82 14.07
C ALA A 101 11.99 -4.20 12.70
N LYS A 102 12.82 -4.46 11.69
CA LYS A 102 12.61 -3.92 10.33
C LYS A 102 11.89 -4.96 9.48
N PHE A 103 10.86 -4.53 8.76
CA PHE A 103 10.08 -5.35 7.86
C PHE A 103 9.97 -4.67 6.50
N ASP A 104 9.98 -5.48 5.44
CA ASP A 104 9.75 -5.02 4.08
C ASP A 104 8.34 -5.41 3.67
N PHE A 105 7.40 -4.47 3.75
CA PHE A 105 5.98 -4.69 3.49
C PHE A 105 5.64 -4.89 2.01
N CYS A 106 6.61 -4.74 1.11
CA CYS A 106 6.42 -5.00 -0.33
C CYS A 106 6.63 -6.46 -0.71
N GLU A 107 6.96 -7.33 0.25
CA GLU A 107 6.94 -8.78 0.08
C GLU A 107 5.58 -9.35 0.51
N ASP A 108 4.99 -10.21 -0.31
CA ASP A 108 3.71 -10.87 0.01
C ASP A 108 3.84 -11.86 1.18
N GLY A 109 2.84 -11.89 2.07
CA GLY A 109 2.66 -12.97 3.05
C GLY A 109 3.51 -12.89 4.32
N LEU A 110 3.75 -11.69 4.85
CA LEU A 110 4.58 -11.49 6.04
C LEU A 110 3.90 -11.97 7.34
N GLU A 111 4.68 -12.67 8.16
CA GLU A 111 4.36 -13.02 9.54
C GLU A 111 5.28 -12.25 10.49
N LEU A 112 4.68 -11.54 11.44
CA LEU A 112 5.38 -10.77 12.46
C LEU A 112 5.22 -11.45 13.83
N ASP A 113 6.32 -11.84 14.43
CA ASP A 113 6.37 -12.25 15.83
C ASP A 113 6.69 -11.04 16.71
N LEU A 114 5.78 -10.72 17.64
CA LEU A 114 5.88 -9.60 18.57
C LEU A 114 6.00 -10.09 20.03
#